data_AF-A0A6V7JS81-F1
#
_entry.id   AF-A0A6V7JS81-F1
#
_cell.length_a   1.000
_cell.length_b   1.000
_cell.length_c   1.000
_cell.angle_alpha   90.00
_cell.angle_beta   90.00
_cell.angle_gamma   90.00
#
_symmetry.space_group_name_H-M   'P 1'
#
loop_
_entity.id
_entity.type
_entity.pdbx_description
1 polymer ?
#
loop_
_entity_poly.entity_id
_entity_poly.type
_entity_poly.pdbx_seq_one_letter_code
_entity_poly.pdbx_strand_id
1 'polypeptide(L)'
;RTTPGLQTGGPPGSIYHCSANGYSNSNLFLVWLKHFKDHQHPTKENPVAIISDNHDSHISLETYEFCRENGIVLVPLPPYTSHRMQPLD
;
A
#
# COMPACT_ATOMS: atom_id res chain seq x y z
N ARG A 1 -9.09 -12.85 -11.23
CA ARG A 1 -10.01 -13.71 -10.42
C ARG A 1 -9.19 -14.48 -9.40
N THR A 2 -9.42 -14.29 -8.11
CA THR A 2 -8.77 -15.05 -7.03
C THR A 2 -9.29 -16.49 -7.05
N THR A 3 -8.40 -17.46 -7.21
CA THR A 3 -8.71 -18.88 -7.04
C THR A 3 -8.30 -19.32 -5.62
N PRO A 4 -8.95 -20.33 -5.02
CA PRO A 4 -8.64 -20.75 -3.65
C PRO A 4 -7.16 -21.10 -3.43
N GLY A 5 -6.48 -21.66 -4.44
CA GLY A 5 -5.05 -21.99 -4.34
C GLY A 5 -4.12 -20.76 -4.28
N LEU A 6 -4.58 -19.57 -4.65
CA LEU A 6 -3.83 -18.32 -4.55
C LEU A 6 -4.02 -17.61 -3.20
N GLN A 7 -4.83 -18.18 -2.29
CA GLN A 7 -5.15 -17.61 -0.98
C GLN A 7 -4.61 -18.45 0.18
N THR A 8 -3.60 -19.27 -0.08
CA THR A 8 -3.04 -20.23 0.87
C THR A 8 -1.51 -20.19 0.85
N GLY A 9 -0.87 -20.66 1.93
CA GLY A 9 0.59 -20.82 2.00
C GLY A 9 1.38 -19.59 2.44
N GLY A 10 0.72 -18.48 2.78
CA GLY A 10 1.36 -17.32 3.39
C GLY A 10 1.51 -17.46 4.91
N PRO A 11 2.33 -16.61 5.56
CA PRO A 11 2.44 -16.55 7.01
C PRO A 11 1.09 -16.31 7.71
N PRO A 12 0.95 -16.68 9.01
CA PRO A 12 -0.23 -16.34 9.80
C PRO A 12 -0.55 -14.84 9.73
N GLY A 13 -1.82 -14.50 9.52
CA GLY A 13 -2.28 -13.11 9.38
C GLY A 13 -2.25 -12.56 7.95
N SER A 14 -1.76 -13.33 6.97
CA SER A 14 -1.77 -12.91 5.56
C SER A 14 -3.19 -12.64 5.04
N ILE A 15 -3.36 -11.57 4.28
CA ILE A 15 -4.60 -11.24 3.56
C ILE A 15 -4.41 -11.39 2.05
N TYR A 16 -5.46 -11.78 1.33
CA TYR A 16 -5.40 -12.04 -0.11
C TYR A 16 -6.56 -11.37 -0.84
N HIS A 17 -6.24 -10.41 -1.70
CA HIS A 17 -7.21 -9.69 -2.51
C HIS A 17 -6.76 -9.58 -3.96
N CYS A 18 -7.71 -9.58 -4.90
CA CYS A 18 -7.46 -9.47 -6.33
C CYS A 18 -8.61 -8.70 -6.98
N SER A 19 -8.29 -7.79 -7.89
CA SER A 19 -9.28 -7.08 -8.69
C SER A 19 -9.83 -7.98 -9.80
N ALA A 20 -10.90 -7.52 -10.47
CA ALA A 20 -11.49 -8.24 -11.59
C ALA A 20 -10.51 -8.36 -12.78
N ASN A 21 -9.72 -7.31 -13.06
CA ASN A 21 -8.77 -7.25 -14.17
C ASN A 21 -7.35 -7.71 -13.79
N GLY A 22 -7.11 -8.05 -12.53
CA GLY A 22 -5.81 -8.54 -12.05
C GLY A 22 -4.79 -7.43 -11.71
N TYR A 23 -5.07 -6.17 -12.04
CA TYR A 23 -4.22 -5.04 -11.68
C TYR A 23 -4.57 -4.48 -10.30
N SER A 24 -3.58 -3.90 -9.60
CA SER A 24 -3.84 -3.15 -8.37
C SER A 24 -4.71 -1.91 -8.65
N ASN A 25 -5.38 -1.40 -7.62
CA ASN A 25 -6.18 -0.18 -7.67
C ASN A 25 -6.24 0.48 -6.29
N SER A 26 -6.82 1.68 -6.21
CA SER A 26 -6.87 2.47 -4.98
C SER A 26 -7.59 1.76 -3.83
N ASN A 27 -8.64 0.98 -4.11
CA ASN A 27 -9.35 0.23 -3.08
C ASN A 27 -8.48 -0.88 -2.49
N LEU A 28 -7.77 -1.63 -3.34
CA LEU A 28 -6.85 -2.68 -2.90
C LEU A 28 -5.65 -2.10 -2.14
N PHE A 29 -5.13 -0.96 -2.60
CA PHE A 29 -4.05 -0.26 -1.91
C PHE A 29 -4.48 0.20 -0.50
N LEU A 30 -5.70 0.70 -0.36
CA LEU A 30 -6.22 1.08 0.95
C LEU A 30 -6.42 -0.12 1.89
N VAL A 31 -6.88 -1.27 1.37
CA VAL A 31 -6.95 -2.52 2.14
C VAL A 31 -5.56 -2.91 2.65
N TRP A 32 -4.55 -2.81 1.79
CA TRP A 32 -3.16 -3.05 2.16
C TRP A 32 -2.67 -2.04 3.22
N LEU A 33 -2.98 -0.74 3.10
CA LEU A 33 -2.59 0.27 4.08
C LEU A 33 -3.18 0.03 5.47
N LYS A 34 -4.45 -0.39 5.54
CA LYS A 34 -5.11 -0.76 6.80
C LYS A 34 -4.39 -1.92 7.46
N HIS A 35 -4.10 -2.97 6.68
CA HIS A 35 -3.33 -4.11 7.16
C HIS A 35 -1.91 -3.72 7.61
N PHE A 36 -1.21 -2.88 6.83
CA PHE A 36 0.11 -2.36 7.17
C PHE A 36 0.10 -1.61 8.51
N LYS A 37 -0.86 -0.69 8.70
CA LYS A 37 -1.03 0.07 9.94
C LYS A 37 -1.23 -0.85 11.14
N ASP A 38 -1.98 -1.94 10.98
CA ASP A 38 -2.23 -2.88 12.07
C ASP A 38 -1.02 -3.72 12.46
N HIS A 39 0.03 -3.78 11.64
CA HIS A 39 1.27 -4.53 11.92
C HIS A 39 2.45 -3.63 12.27
N GLN A 40 2.53 -2.42 11.71
CA GLN A 40 3.61 -1.46 11.97
C GLN A 40 3.29 -0.48 13.11
N HIS A 41 2.01 -0.36 13.48
CA HIS A 41 1.54 0.52 14.55
C HIS A 41 2.07 1.97 14.46
N PRO A 42 2.01 2.62 13.28
CA PRO A 42 2.37 4.03 13.16
C PRO A 42 1.45 4.89 14.04
N THR A 43 2.01 5.98 14.57
CA THR A 43 1.28 6.97 15.36
C THR A 43 1.71 8.37 14.91
N LYS A 44 0.96 9.41 15.30
CA LYS A 44 1.34 10.79 14.96
C LYS A 44 2.62 11.22 15.66
N GLU A 45 2.91 10.64 16.82
CA GLU A 45 4.09 10.89 17.64
C GLU A 45 5.30 10.08 17.16
N ASN A 46 5.08 8.92 16.54
CA ASN A 46 6.09 8.07 15.93
C ASN A 46 5.67 7.68 14.50
N PRO A 47 5.84 8.59 13.53
CA PRO A 47 5.33 8.40 12.17
C PRO A 47 6.19 7.44 11.36
N VAL A 48 5.57 6.77 10.38
CA VAL A 48 6.24 5.89 9.41
C VAL A 48 6.14 6.50 8.02
N ALA A 49 7.27 6.53 7.30
CA ALA A 49 7.31 6.96 5.91
C ALA A 49 7.16 5.77 4.95
N ILE A 50 6.26 5.89 3.97
CA ILE A 50 6.11 4.94 2.86
C ILE A 50 6.56 5.65 1.59
N ILE A 51 7.64 5.15 0.99
CA ILE A 51 8.11 5.60 -0.32
C ILE A 51 7.36 4.82 -1.39
N SER A 52 6.73 5.52 -2.33
CA SER A 52 5.83 4.91 -3.32
C SER A 52 6.10 5.47 -4.71
N ASP A 53 5.97 4.66 -5.76
CA ASP A 53 5.84 5.22 -7.11
C ASP A 53 4.54 6.02 -7.18
N ASN A 54 4.58 7.11 -7.95
CA ASN A 54 3.45 8.01 -8.14
C ASN A 54 2.41 7.42 -9.11
N HIS A 55 2.11 6.12 -8.99
CA HIS A 55 1.09 5.43 -9.78
C HIS A 55 -0.31 5.80 -9.28
N ASP A 56 -1.29 5.91 -10.20
CA ASP A 56 -2.64 6.38 -9.89
C ASP A 56 -3.36 5.54 -8.83
N SER A 57 -3.02 4.25 -8.69
CA SER A 57 -3.55 3.39 -7.62
C SER A 57 -3.20 3.87 -6.21
N HIS A 58 -2.14 4.66 -6.04
CA HIS A 58 -1.71 5.16 -4.74
C HIS A 58 -2.31 6.53 -4.41
N ILE A 59 -2.97 7.17 -5.37
CA ILE A 59 -3.43 8.55 -5.29
C ILE A 59 -4.96 8.55 -5.16
N SER A 60 -5.43 8.69 -3.93
CA SER A 60 -6.86 8.92 -3.65
C SER A 60 -7.03 9.77 -2.39
N LEU A 61 -8.15 10.48 -2.28
CA LEU A 61 -8.45 11.27 -1.08
C LEU A 61 -8.56 10.37 0.16
N GLU A 62 -9.22 9.23 0.04
CA GLU A 62 -9.39 8.28 1.15
C GLU A 62 -8.05 7.73 1.63
N THR A 63 -7.14 7.40 0.71
CA THR A 63 -5.76 7.00 1.02
C THR A 63 -5.03 8.10 1.80
N TYR A 64 -5.10 9.34 1.32
CA TYR A 64 -4.42 10.47 1.94
C TYR A 64 -4.94 10.74 3.36
N GLU A 65 -6.27 10.77 3.53
CA GLU A 65 -6.92 10.99 4.82
C GLU A 65 -6.55 9.89 5.81
N PHE A 66 -6.62 8.62 5.39
CA PHE A 66 -6.22 7.49 6.21
C PHE A 66 -4.77 7.60 6.68
N CYS A 67 -3.83 7.90 5.77
CA CYS A 67 -2.42 8.06 6.11
C CYS A 67 -2.20 9.19 7.12
N ARG A 68 -2.80 10.36 6.88
CA ARG A 68 -2.70 11.54 7.76
C ARG A 68 -3.22 11.26 9.16
N GLU A 69 -4.32 10.52 9.27
CA GLU A 69 -4.93 10.19 10.56
C GLU A 69 -4.12 9.18 11.38
N ASN A 70 -3.37 8.30 10.70
CA ASN A 70 -2.66 7.18 11.31
C ASN A 70 -1.13 7.40 11.42
N GLY A 71 -0.64 8.62 11.21
CA GLY A 71 0.81 8.90 11.31
C GLY A 71 1.64 8.26 10.21
N ILE A 72 1.06 8.08 9.01
CA ILE A 72 1.76 7.56 7.84
C ILE A 72 2.06 8.72 6.90
N VAL A 73 3.32 8.87 6.53
CA VAL A 73 3.78 9.87 5.56
C VAL A 73 4.00 9.18 4.22
N LEU A 74 3.13 9.42 3.25
CA LEU A 74 3.29 8.90 1.89
C LEU A 74 4.20 9.84 1.09
N VAL A 75 5.34 9.32 0.61
CA VAL A 75 6.35 10.06 -0.15
C VAL A 75 6.34 9.57 -1.60
N PRO A 76 5.68 10.29 -2.53
CA PRO A 76 5.68 9.91 -3.94
C PRO A 76 7.02 10.25 -4.58
N LEU A 77 7.56 9.33 -5.37
CA LEU A 77 8.77 9.58 -6.16
C LEU A 77 8.44 10.42 -7.41
N PRO A 78 9.35 11.30 -7.86
CA PRO A 78 9.17 12.03 -9.10
C PRO A 78 8.98 11.07 -10.30
N PRO A 79 8.15 11.45 -11.28
CA PRO A 79 7.92 10.62 -12.46
C PRO A 79 9.22 10.33 -13.19
N TYR A 80 9.33 9.12 -13.76
CA TYR A 80 10.49 8.64 -14.51
C TYR A 80 11.81 8.54 -13.71
N THR A 81 11.75 8.54 -12.37
CA THR A 81 12.95 8.38 -11.52
C THR A 81 13.06 7.02 -10.85
N SER A 82 12.14 6.08 -11.11
CA SER A 82 12.14 4.74 -10.51
C SER A 82 13.50 4.05 -10.63
N HIS A 83 14.04 3.93 -11.84
CA HIS A 83 15.36 3.36 -12.14
C HIS A 83 16.57 3.96 -11.39
N ARG A 84 16.41 5.09 -10.68
CA ARG A 84 17.47 5.72 -9.86
C ARG A 84 17.13 5.79 -8.39
N MET A 85 15.85 5.88 -8.04
CA MET A 85 15.40 6.22 -6.69
C MET A 85 14.51 5.15 -6.07
N GLN A 86 13.96 4.21 -6.85
CA GLN A 86 13.28 3.03 -6.30
C GLN A 86 14.32 1.96 -6.02
N PRO A 87 14.54 1.61 -4.73
CA PRO A 87 15.46 0.51 -4.38
C PRO A 87 14.89 -0.87 -4.72
N LEU A 88 13.62 -0.93 -5.13
CA LEU A 88 12.87 -2.15 -5.45
C LEU A 88 12.61 -2.30 -6.96
N ASP A 89 13.14 -1.37 -7.77
CA ASP A 89 13.17 -1.42 -9.24
C ASP A 89 14.56 -1.89 -9.68
#